data_AF-M1IU57-F1
#
_entry.id   AF-M1IU57-F1
#
_cell.length_a   1.000
_cell.length_b   1.000
_cell.length_c   1.000
_cell.angle_alpha   90.00
_cell.angle_beta   90.00
_cell.angle_gamma   90.00
#
_symmetry.space_group_name_H-M   'P 1'
#
loop_
_entity.id
_entity.type
_entity.pdbx_description
1 polymer ?
#
loop_
_entity_poly.entity_id
_entity_poly.type
_entity_poly.pdbx_seq_one_letter_code
_entity_poly.pdbx_strand_id
1 'polypeptide(L)'
;MQVISMNSLLSLVRDFCSSIIDHYGKDVKGILIAGDALEKMDEDLEIYIIVVISKLRRVSFLARQEIIEYFINKLKNNPLYKEYILSYGHRPLIYSILVDPDELDYNMPIVLYAMTRGKILLDTDNKIKNLLPEKISIIGKSVMKVEDIDKGKVVDL
;
A
#
# COMPACT_ATOMS: atom_id res chain seq x y z
N MET A 1 25.60 -16.77 9.61
CA MET A 1 24.21 -16.42 9.26
C MET A 1 24.20 -14.91 9.08
N GLN A 2 24.09 -14.41 7.84
CA GLN A 2 24.01 -12.97 7.62
C GLN A 2 22.63 -12.51 8.08
N VAL A 3 22.61 -11.56 9.00
CA VAL A 3 21.38 -10.86 9.39
C VAL A 3 21.00 -10.04 8.17
N ILE A 4 19.78 -10.26 7.68
CA ILE A 4 19.25 -9.42 6.61
C ILE A 4 19.15 -8.00 7.16
N SER A 5 19.21 -7.03 6.26
CA SER A 5 19.09 -5.64 6.66
C SER A 5 17.82 -5.07 6.08
N MET A 6 17.34 -4.02 6.72
CA MET A 6 16.25 -3.20 6.20
C MET A 6 16.48 -2.80 4.73
N ASN A 7 17.74 -2.61 4.33
CA ASN A 7 18.10 -2.33 2.94
C ASN A 7 17.74 -3.49 1.99
N SER A 8 17.82 -4.73 2.43
CA SER A 8 17.43 -5.91 1.65
C SER A 8 15.92 -5.98 1.46
N LEU A 9 15.12 -5.73 2.52
CA LEU A 9 13.65 -5.64 2.39
C LEU A 9 13.26 -4.49 1.46
N LEU A 10 13.87 -3.32 1.63
CA LEU A 10 13.64 -2.17 0.75
C LEU A 10 14.09 -2.45 -0.70
N SER A 11 15.12 -3.26 -0.91
CA SER A 11 15.53 -3.70 -2.24
C SER A 11 14.46 -4.58 -2.88
N LEU A 12 13.85 -5.51 -2.13
CA LEU A 12 12.74 -6.33 -2.62
C LEU A 12 11.50 -5.49 -2.93
N VAL A 13 11.19 -4.51 -2.07
CA VAL A 13 10.09 -3.54 -2.28
C VAL A 13 10.33 -2.70 -3.54
N ARG A 14 11.57 -2.25 -3.76
CA ARG A 14 11.95 -1.53 -4.97
C ARG A 14 11.78 -2.42 -6.21
N ASP A 15 12.30 -3.64 -6.19
CA ASP A 15 12.19 -4.56 -7.32
C ASP A 15 10.73 -4.89 -7.65
N PHE A 16 9.88 -5.04 -6.62
CA PHE A 16 8.43 -5.17 -6.76
C PHE A 16 7.81 -3.97 -7.48
N CYS A 17 8.06 -2.76 -6.95
CA CYS A 17 7.52 -1.52 -7.52
C CYS A 17 8.02 -1.28 -8.95
N SER A 18 9.31 -1.50 -9.21
CA SER A 18 9.90 -1.41 -10.55
C SER A 18 9.24 -2.37 -11.51
N SER A 19 8.98 -3.63 -11.11
CA SER A 19 8.32 -4.59 -12.00
C SER A 19 6.89 -4.17 -12.40
N ILE A 20 6.19 -3.45 -11.52
CA ILE A 20 4.86 -2.90 -11.80
C ILE A 20 4.98 -1.70 -12.74
N ILE A 21 5.93 -0.80 -12.49
CA ILE A 21 6.22 0.35 -13.36
C ILE A 21 6.61 -0.12 -14.75
N ASP A 22 7.44 -1.16 -14.88
CA ASP A 22 7.84 -1.70 -16.18
C ASP A 22 6.66 -2.30 -16.94
N HIS A 23 5.68 -2.88 -16.22
CA HIS A 23 4.51 -3.51 -16.82
C HIS A 23 3.43 -2.51 -17.24
N TYR A 24 3.10 -1.54 -16.38
CA TYR A 24 2.02 -0.57 -16.62
C TYR A 24 2.51 0.77 -17.18
N GLY A 25 3.82 1.03 -17.11
CA GLY A 25 4.46 2.25 -17.62
C GLY A 25 3.79 3.52 -17.10
N LYS A 26 3.38 4.37 -18.04
CA LYS A 26 2.74 5.67 -17.77
C LYS A 26 1.39 5.60 -17.04
N ASP A 27 0.78 4.42 -16.97
CA ASP A 27 -0.50 4.25 -16.28
C ASP A 27 -0.32 4.15 -14.76
N VAL A 28 0.91 3.90 -14.25
CA VAL A 28 1.24 4.04 -12.83
C VAL A 28 1.30 5.53 -12.48
N LYS A 29 0.39 5.97 -11.61
CA LYS A 29 0.26 7.36 -11.19
C LYS A 29 0.91 7.68 -9.87
N GLY A 30 1.15 6.67 -9.04
CA GLY A 30 1.81 6.88 -7.77
C GLY A 30 2.06 5.58 -7.03
N ILE A 31 3.02 5.62 -6.12
CA ILE A 31 3.37 4.52 -5.25
C ILE A 31 3.65 5.09 -3.86
N LEU A 32 2.95 4.57 -2.86
CA LEU A 32 3.21 4.85 -1.45
C LEU A 32 3.62 3.56 -0.75
N ILE A 33 4.51 3.69 0.23
CA ILE A 33 4.85 2.62 1.16
C ILE A 33 4.62 3.06 2.60
N ALA A 34 4.10 2.19 3.44
CA ALA A 34 3.83 2.43 4.86
C ALA A 34 3.96 1.11 5.64
N GLY A 35 3.72 1.14 6.96
CA GLY A 35 3.69 -0.08 7.78
C GLY A 35 4.76 -0.11 8.85
N ASP A 36 4.57 -1.01 9.80
CA ASP A 36 5.38 -1.12 11.01
C ASP A 36 6.84 -1.40 10.70
N ALA A 37 7.14 -2.09 9.60
CA ALA A 37 8.51 -2.31 9.18
C ALA A 37 9.29 -1.00 9.00
N LEU A 38 8.66 0.02 8.41
CA LEU A 38 9.27 1.33 8.20
C LEU A 38 9.31 2.18 9.48
N GLU A 39 8.28 2.09 10.33
CA GLU A 39 8.18 2.89 11.55
C GLU A 39 9.16 2.40 12.63
N LYS A 40 9.28 1.08 12.78
CA LYS A 40 10.10 0.43 13.81
C LYS A 40 11.48 0.01 13.31
N MET A 41 11.74 0.15 12.00
CA MET A 41 12.97 -0.32 11.36
C MET A 41 13.20 -1.82 11.59
N ASP A 42 12.12 -2.59 11.48
CA ASP A 42 12.09 -4.03 11.72
C ASP A 42 11.57 -4.74 10.46
N GLU A 43 12.46 -5.46 9.81
CA GLU A 43 12.20 -6.12 8.54
C GLU A 43 11.33 -7.37 8.68
N ASP A 44 11.08 -7.88 9.88
CA ASP A 44 10.17 -9.00 10.15
C ASP A 44 8.69 -8.58 10.17
N LEU A 45 8.45 -7.26 10.22
CA LEU A 45 7.11 -6.67 10.26
C LEU A 45 6.58 -6.36 8.86
N GLU A 46 5.31 -5.99 8.80
CA GLU A 46 4.63 -5.74 7.55
C GLU A 46 4.99 -4.40 6.90
N ILE A 47 5.01 -4.43 5.56
CA ILE A 47 5.04 -3.24 4.72
C ILE A 47 3.80 -3.22 3.83
N TYR A 48 3.07 -2.11 3.87
CA TYR A 48 1.95 -1.82 3.00
C TYR A 48 2.41 -1.02 1.79
N ILE A 49 2.03 -1.46 0.59
CA ILE A 49 2.32 -0.78 -0.66
C ILE A 49 1.01 -0.40 -1.34
N ILE A 50 0.82 0.88 -1.60
CA ILE A 50 -0.33 1.37 -2.36
C ILE A 50 0.16 1.79 -3.72
N VAL A 51 -0.36 1.15 -4.75
CA VAL A 51 -0.04 1.47 -6.15
C VAL A 51 -1.26 2.08 -6.79
N VAL A 52 -1.11 3.33 -7.23
CA VAL A 52 -2.13 4.07 -7.94
C VAL A 52 -1.94 3.81 -9.44
N ILE A 53 -2.92 3.19 -10.11
CA ILE A 53 -2.86 2.89 -11.55
C ILE A 53 -4.16 3.36 -12.21
N SER A 54 -4.05 4.14 -13.28
CA SER A 54 -5.22 4.59 -14.04
C SER A 54 -6.02 3.44 -14.66
N LYS A 55 -7.34 3.61 -14.75
CA LYS A 55 -8.30 2.69 -15.41
C LYS A 55 -8.51 1.37 -14.65
N LEU A 56 -8.16 1.31 -13.36
CA LEU A 56 -8.42 0.14 -12.52
C LEU A 56 -9.87 0.03 -12.04
N ARG A 57 -10.67 1.09 -12.17
CA ARG A 57 -12.08 1.11 -11.73
C ARG A 57 -12.93 -0.03 -12.32
N ARG A 58 -12.55 -0.55 -13.49
CA ARG A 58 -13.23 -1.68 -14.16
C ARG A 58 -12.71 -3.05 -13.75
N VAL A 59 -11.62 -3.11 -13.01
CA VAL A 59 -10.98 -4.35 -12.53
C VAL A 59 -11.53 -4.68 -11.16
N SER A 60 -12.12 -5.87 -11.02
CA SER A 60 -12.67 -6.34 -9.75
C SER A 60 -11.59 -6.46 -8.67
N PHE A 61 -11.99 -6.34 -7.40
CA PHE A 61 -11.06 -6.50 -6.27
C PHE A 61 -10.29 -7.83 -6.32
N LEU A 62 -10.95 -8.93 -6.70
CA LEU A 62 -10.30 -10.24 -6.83
C LEU A 62 -9.23 -10.24 -7.93
N ALA A 63 -9.53 -9.70 -9.11
CA ALA A 63 -8.55 -9.61 -10.19
C ALA A 63 -7.36 -8.71 -9.82
N ARG A 64 -7.57 -7.66 -9.01
CA ARG A 64 -6.48 -6.84 -8.48
C ARG A 64 -5.54 -7.63 -7.58
N GLN A 65 -6.06 -8.54 -6.76
CA GLN A 65 -5.24 -9.44 -5.94
C GLN A 65 -4.42 -10.42 -6.80
N GLU A 66 -5.01 -10.97 -7.86
CA GLU A 66 -4.28 -11.82 -8.81
C GLU A 66 -3.14 -11.06 -9.51
N ILE A 67 -3.37 -9.80 -9.89
CA ILE A 67 -2.33 -8.93 -10.44
C ILE A 67 -1.19 -8.74 -9.44
N ILE A 68 -1.49 -8.46 -8.17
CA ILE A 68 -0.47 -8.31 -7.12
C ILE A 68 0.34 -9.60 -6.97
N GLU A 69 -0.34 -10.75 -6.85
CA GLU A 69 0.31 -12.05 -6.67
C GLU A 69 1.19 -12.39 -7.88
N TYR A 70 0.80 -12.01 -9.10
CA TYR A 70 1.65 -12.14 -10.28
C TYR A 70 2.99 -11.42 -10.11
N PHE A 71 3.03 -10.21 -9.54
CA PHE A 71 4.28 -9.48 -9.29
C PHE A 71 5.06 -10.02 -8.09
N ILE A 72 4.38 -10.41 -7.01
CA ILE A 72 5.04 -11.08 -5.86
C ILE A 72 5.72 -12.38 -6.30
N ASN A 73 5.10 -13.14 -7.21
CA ASN A 73 5.69 -14.36 -7.76
C ASN A 73 7.01 -14.12 -8.51
N LYS A 74 7.16 -12.96 -9.17
CA LYS A 74 8.44 -12.60 -9.82
C LYS A 74 9.57 -12.42 -8.81
N LEU A 75 9.26 -11.94 -7.60
CA LEU A 75 10.26 -11.77 -6.53
C LEU A 75 10.81 -13.10 -6.01
N LYS A 76 10.06 -14.21 -6.12
CA LYS A 76 10.48 -15.52 -5.57
C LYS A 76 11.80 -16.03 -6.16
N ASN A 77 12.16 -15.57 -7.35
CA ASN A 77 13.42 -15.92 -8.00
C ASN A 77 14.61 -15.05 -7.55
N ASN A 78 14.36 -13.93 -6.86
CA ASN A 78 15.38 -13.03 -6.36
C ASN A 78 16.20 -13.70 -5.23
N PRO A 79 17.55 -13.68 -5.28
CA PRO A 79 18.40 -14.20 -4.22
C PRO A 79 18.07 -13.64 -2.83
N LEU A 80 17.78 -12.34 -2.73
CA LEU A 80 17.43 -11.69 -1.46
C LEU A 80 16.11 -12.22 -0.88
N TYR A 81 15.15 -12.56 -1.74
CA TYR A 81 13.87 -13.13 -1.28
C TYR A 81 14.07 -14.53 -0.70
N LYS A 82 14.94 -15.34 -1.32
CA LYS A 82 15.30 -16.68 -0.82
C LYS A 82 16.07 -16.58 0.50
N GLU A 83 17.03 -15.65 0.57
CA GLU A 83 17.77 -15.37 1.79
C GLU A 83 16.81 -14.96 2.92
N TYR A 84 15.83 -14.10 2.64
CA TYR A 84 14.79 -13.71 3.59
C TYR A 84 14.06 -14.89 4.20
N ILE A 85 13.60 -15.82 3.38
CA ILE A 85 12.93 -17.03 3.86
C ILE A 85 13.84 -17.88 4.74
N LEU A 86 15.13 -17.98 4.39
CA LEU A 86 16.09 -18.75 5.18
C LEU A 86 16.35 -18.11 6.55
N SER A 87 16.32 -16.78 6.64
CA SER A 87 16.58 -16.05 7.88
C SER A 87 15.37 -15.97 8.81
N TYR A 88 14.17 -15.74 8.28
CA TYR A 88 12.95 -15.50 9.07
C TYR A 88 11.97 -16.69 9.10
N GLY A 89 12.15 -17.68 8.22
CA GLY A 89 11.26 -18.85 8.13
C GLY A 89 9.93 -18.58 7.43
N HIS A 90 9.68 -17.37 6.98
CA HIS A 90 8.53 -16.99 6.15
C HIS A 90 8.91 -16.02 5.03
N ARG A 91 7.96 -15.78 4.12
CA ARG A 91 8.13 -14.77 3.07
C ARG A 91 8.11 -13.34 3.65
N PRO A 92 8.74 -12.36 2.98
CA PRO A 92 8.56 -10.96 3.29
C PRO A 92 7.06 -10.58 3.39
N LEU A 93 6.69 -9.87 4.44
CA LEU A 93 5.31 -9.45 4.70
C LEU A 93 4.93 -8.20 3.89
N ILE A 94 5.01 -8.32 2.57
CA ILE A 94 4.66 -7.27 1.62
C ILE A 94 3.17 -7.39 1.28
N TYR A 95 2.38 -6.42 1.73
CA TYR A 95 0.94 -6.33 1.43
C TYR A 95 0.67 -5.17 0.49
N SER A 96 0.08 -5.45 -0.66
CA SER A 96 -0.14 -4.43 -1.68
C SER A 96 -1.62 -4.21 -1.97
N ILE A 97 -1.98 -2.98 -2.34
CA ILE A 97 -3.33 -2.62 -2.81
C ILE A 97 -3.18 -1.82 -4.09
N LEU A 98 -3.98 -2.18 -5.09
CA LEU A 98 -4.09 -1.42 -6.33
C LEU A 98 -5.33 -0.53 -6.27
N VAL A 99 -5.14 0.75 -6.50
CA VAL A 99 -6.22 1.75 -6.51
C VAL A 99 -6.21 2.54 -7.81
N ASP A 100 -7.39 2.89 -8.30
CA ASP A 100 -7.56 3.91 -9.32
C ASP A 100 -7.35 5.30 -8.68
N PRO A 101 -6.82 6.32 -9.40
CA PRO A 101 -6.69 7.67 -8.86
C PRO A 101 -7.97 8.22 -8.22
N ASP A 102 -9.14 7.93 -8.80
CA ASP A 102 -10.43 8.39 -8.27
C ASP A 102 -10.79 7.73 -6.92
N GLU A 103 -10.20 6.57 -6.61
CA GLU A 103 -10.45 5.83 -5.36
C GLU A 103 -9.64 6.38 -4.17
N LEU A 104 -8.66 7.26 -4.42
CA LEU A 104 -7.91 7.93 -3.36
C LEU A 104 -8.83 8.83 -2.50
N ASP A 105 -9.89 9.37 -3.09
CA ASP A 105 -10.87 10.22 -2.42
C ASP A 105 -11.88 9.44 -1.56
N TYR A 106 -11.90 8.10 -1.65
CA TYR A 106 -12.88 7.27 -0.96
C TYR A 106 -12.56 7.04 0.51
N ASN A 107 -11.51 7.68 1.05
CA ASN A 107 -11.14 7.61 2.46
C ASN A 107 -10.97 6.18 2.99
N MET A 108 -10.46 5.27 2.14
CA MET A 108 -10.16 3.90 2.56
C MET A 108 -9.14 3.94 3.71
N PRO A 109 -9.40 3.31 4.88
CA PRO A 109 -8.58 3.51 6.08
C PRO A 109 -7.07 3.24 5.86
N ILE A 110 -6.74 2.19 5.12
CA ILE A 110 -5.36 1.83 4.80
C ILE A 110 -4.68 2.83 3.86
N VAL A 111 -5.45 3.45 2.95
CA VAL A 111 -4.99 4.51 2.06
C VAL A 111 -4.70 5.77 2.86
N LEU A 112 -5.61 6.16 3.74
CA LEU A 112 -5.41 7.30 4.64
C LEU A 112 -4.20 7.10 5.57
N TYR A 113 -4.05 5.89 6.13
CA TYR A 113 -2.89 5.53 6.93
C TYR A 113 -1.59 5.72 6.14
N ALA A 114 -1.51 5.16 4.93
CA ALA A 114 -0.31 5.27 4.11
C ALA A 114 -0.04 6.69 3.61
N MET A 115 -1.08 7.48 3.33
CA MET A 115 -0.92 8.89 2.95
C MET A 115 -0.42 9.74 4.11
N THR A 116 -0.85 9.46 5.34
CA THR A 116 -0.49 10.26 6.52
C THR A 116 0.86 9.86 7.14
N ARG A 117 1.23 8.58 7.09
CA ARG A 117 2.44 8.05 7.75
C ARG A 117 3.46 7.44 6.80
N GLY A 118 3.07 7.18 5.57
CA GLY A 118 3.92 6.52 4.59
C GLY A 118 4.92 7.45 3.92
N LYS A 119 5.71 6.85 3.04
CA LYS A 119 6.64 7.51 2.14
C LYS A 119 6.13 7.38 0.71
N ILE A 120 6.09 8.50 0.00
CA ILE A 120 5.78 8.54 -1.43
C ILE A 120 7.05 8.17 -2.21
N LEU A 121 7.00 7.07 -2.95
CA LEU A 121 8.09 6.65 -3.85
C LEU A 121 7.92 7.22 -5.25
N LEU A 122 6.68 7.39 -5.70
CA LEU A 122 6.31 7.95 -6.99
C LEU A 122 5.02 8.74 -6.83
N ASP A 123 4.94 9.91 -7.46
CA ASP A 123 3.71 10.69 -7.58
C ASP A 123 3.76 11.48 -8.88
N THR A 124 3.14 10.93 -9.93
CA THR A 124 3.00 11.64 -11.20
C THR A 124 1.79 12.55 -11.11
N ASP A 125 1.93 13.78 -11.62
CA ASP A 125 0.85 14.77 -11.66
C ASP A 125 0.34 15.21 -10.27
N ASN A 126 1.13 15.03 -9.20
CA ASN A 126 0.80 15.37 -7.81
C ASN A 126 -0.54 14.77 -7.32
N LYS A 127 -0.93 13.60 -7.82
CA LYS A 127 -2.19 12.94 -7.48
C LYS A 127 -2.27 12.57 -6.01
N ILE A 128 -1.16 12.23 -5.39
CA ILE A 128 -1.12 11.89 -3.97
C ILE A 128 -0.93 13.16 -3.14
N LYS A 129 0.03 14.00 -3.49
CA LYS A 129 0.35 15.22 -2.73
C LYS A 129 -0.79 16.22 -2.64
N ASN A 130 -1.60 16.38 -3.70
CA ASN A 130 -2.75 17.29 -3.67
C ASN A 130 -3.87 16.80 -2.74
N LEU A 131 -3.90 15.50 -2.46
CA LEU A 131 -4.84 14.88 -1.53
C LEU A 131 -4.27 14.73 -0.13
N LEU A 132 -2.97 15.00 0.07
CA LEU A 132 -2.40 15.13 1.40
C LEU A 132 -3.04 16.36 2.03
N PRO A 133 -3.86 16.18 3.06
CA PRO A 133 -4.41 17.32 3.77
C PRO A 133 -3.25 18.06 4.43
N GLU A 134 -3.25 19.39 4.35
CA GLU A 134 -2.43 20.23 5.22
C GLU A 134 -2.80 19.89 6.67
N LYS A 135 -2.09 18.90 7.25
CA LYS A 135 -2.36 18.30 8.56
C LYS A 135 -3.84 17.96 8.77
N ILE A 136 -4.24 16.70 8.54
CA ILE A 136 -5.41 16.17 9.27
C ILE A 136 -5.14 16.38 10.75
N SER A 137 -5.76 17.40 11.33
CA SER A 137 -6.09 17.38 12.74
C SER A 137 -7.10 16.25 12.87
N ILE A 138 -6.68 15.13 13.46
CA ILE A 138 -7.61 14.11 13.94
C ILE A 138 -8.40 14.77 15.07
N ILE A 139 -9.43 15.53 14.73
CA ILE A 139 -10.44 16.02 15.66
C ILE A 139 -11.53 14.95 15.69
N GLY A 140 -11.64 14.25 16.82
CA GLY A 140 -12.83 13.48 17.15
C GLY A 140 -12.58 12.03 17.53
N LYS A 141 -12.48 11.78 18.84
CA LYS A 141 -12.78 10.48 19.45
C LYS A 141 -14.26 10.16 19.20
N SER A 142 -14.60 9.44 18.13
CA SER A 142 -15.91 8.79 18.02
C SER A 142 -15.92 7.77 16.90
N VAL A 143 -15.71 6.51 17.27
CA VAL A 143 -16.22 5.36 16.51
C VAL A 143 -17.72 5.32 16.78
N MET A 144 -18.56 5.67 15.79
CA MET A 144 -20.00 5.42 15.90
C MET A 144 -20.23 3.91 15.94
N LYS A 145 -20.75 3.40 17.06
CA LYS A 145 -21.33 2.06 17.12
C LYS A 145 -22.55 2.03 16.23
N VAL A 146 -22.59 1.06 15.32
CA VAL A 146 -23.74 0.79 14.43
C VAL A 146 -25.01 0.39 15.22
N GLU A 147 -24.89 0.19 16.54
CA GLU A 147 -25.99 -0.16 17.44
C GLU A 147 -26.90 1.03 17.84
N ASP A 148 -26.53 2.28 17.53
CA ASP A 148 -27.32 3.48 17.89
C ASP A 148 -28.04 4.15 16.69
N ILE A 149 -28.11 3.48 15.52
CA ILE A 149 -28.91 3.99 14.39
C ILE A 149 -30.38 3.63 14.64
N ASP A 150 -31.12 4.60 15.17
CA ASP A 150 -32.57 4.55 15.25
C ASP A 150 -33.13 4.48 13.81
N LYS A 151 -33.82 3.37 13.49
CA LYS A 151 -34.37 3.11 12.14
C LYS A 151 -35.43 4.15 11.81
N GLY A 152 -35.04 5.26 11.17
CA GLY A 152 -36.01 6.23 10.66
C GLY A 152 -35.51 7.64 10.39
N LYS A 153 -34.27 8.00 10.71
CA LYS A 153 -33.76 9.34 10.34
C LYS A 153 -33.09 9.32 8.97
N VAL A 154 -33.77 9.94 8.00
CA VAL A 154 -33.13 10.42 6.77
C VAL A 154 -32.20 11.56 7.20
N VAL A 155 -30.91 11.41 6.89
CA VAL A 155 -29.91 12.47 7.08
C VAL A 155 -29.65 13.05 5.70
N ASP A 156 -29.98 14.32 5.51
CA ASP A 156 -29.62 15.03 4.28
C ASP A 156 -28.10 15.16 4.19
N LEU A 157 -27.54 14.69 3.06
CA LEU A 157 -26.14 14.83 2.70
C LEU A 157 -25.86 16.21 2.09
#